data_AF-A0A9Q9ALS4-F1
#
_entry.id   AF-A0A9Q9ALS4-F1
#
_cell.length_a   1.000
_cell.length_b   1.000
_cell.length_c   1.000
_cell.angle_alpha   90.00
_cell.angle_beta   90.00
_cell.angle_gamma   90.00
#
_symmetry.space_group_name_H-M   'P 1'
#
loop_
_entity.id
_entity.type
_entity.pdbx_description
1 polymer ?
#
loop_
_entity_poly.entity_id
_entity_poly.type
_entity_poly.pdbx_seq_one_letter_code
_entity_poly.pdbx_strand_id
1 'polypeptide(L)'
;MAIDALSPPLQRPRKQRRTLPAVWMRAGTSKGPFLHQRDLPPKQEQWAPIILAAMGSQDAGPKQLNGIAGATSTTSKVAVIKPSERPGIDVEYTFVQVSIGSPKLDFTGNCGNIASGVGPFAVDEGLVQPRPGQKTVDIRILNTNTGRTIVETLDVDQEGYFLEDGDYQLAGTRWSGSPIGVSFEKPAGAMTGCLLPSGRPVETAHIPGSIVRPSCDVNVSLVDAANPFVLLDASSLPEAVRSTDTSSAYFLDFVEVVRCHGAVRMGLAETTFLMFKSLPSAWGKCIVVFS
;
A
#
# COMPACT_ATOMS: atom_id res chain seq x y z
N MET A 1 -0.25 -5.17 57.58
CA MET A 1 0.19 -5.99 56.44
C MET A 1 -0.91 -6.97 56.11
N ALA A 2 -1.81 -6.60 55.21
CA ALA A 2 -2.75 -7.54 54.60
C ALA A 2 -2.25 -7.74 53.17
N ILE A 3 -1.81 -8.96 52.88
CA ILE A 3 -1.33 -9.37 51.56
C ILE A 3 -2.60 -9.65 50.77
N ASP A 4 -2.94 -8.77 49.82
CA ASP A 4 -4.07 -9.00 48.93
C ASP A 4 -3.90 -10.36 48.26
N ALA A 5 -4.91 -11.22 48.44
CA ALA A 5 -4.96 -12.53 47.84
C ALA A 5 -4.90 -12.36 46.31
N LEU A 6 -3.80 -12.83 45.72
CA LEU A 6 -3.61 -12.90 44.28
C LEU A 6 -4.82 -13.61 43.66
N SER A 7 -5.55 -12.89 42.82
CA SER A 7 -6.63 -13.47 42.02
C SER A 7 -6.09 -14.70 41.28
N PRO A 8 -6.85 -15.81 41.23
CA PRO A 8 -6.39 -17.01 40.55
C PRO A 8 -6.02 -16.67 39.09
N PRO A 9 -4.90 -17.21 38.56
CA PRO A 9 -4.49 -16.91 37.20
C PRO A 9 -5.61 -17.29 36.24
N LEU A 10 -6.06 -16.31 35.45
CA LEU A 10 -7.05 -16.52 34.39
C LEU A 10 -6.65 -17.76 33.57
N GLN A 11 -7.45 -18.82 33.64
CA GLN A 11 -7.31 -20.01 32.81
C GLN A 11 -7.60 -19.64 31.35
N ARG A 12 -6.62 -19.02 30.69
CA ARG A 12 -6.69 -18.75 29.26
C ARG A 12 -6.31 -20.05 28.53
N PRO A 13 -7.07 -20.46 27.50
CA PRO A 13 -6.67 -21.59 26.68
C PRO A 13 -5.23 -21.39 26.20
N ARG A 14 -4.41 -22.45 26.27
CA ARG A 14 -3.01 -22.42 25.87
C ARG A 14 -2.94 -21.97 24.40
N LYS A 15 -2.27 -20.85 24.15
CA LYS A 15 -2.00 -20.40 22.77
C LYS A 15 -1.07 -21.41 22.10
N GLN A 16 -1.51 -21.99 20.98
CA GLN A 16 -0.64 -22.78 20.11
C GLN A 16 -0.06 -21.86 19.04
N ARG A 17 1.27 -21.84 18.93
CA ARG A 17 1.93 -21.13 17.82
C ARG A 17 1.71 -21.93 16.53
N ARG A 18 1.41 -21.21 15.46
CA ARG A 18 1.36 -21.73 14.09
C ARG A 18 2.46 -21.06 13.26
N THR A 19 2.87 -21.72 12.19
CA THR A 19 3.86 -21.19 11.24
C THR A 19 3.16 -20.73 9.97
N LEU A 20 3.68 -19.68 9.36
CA LEU A 20 3.28 -19.18 8.05
C LEU A 20 4.58 -18.91 7.28
N PRO A 21 4.89 -19.67 6.22
CA PRO A 21 6.01 -19.37 5.33
C PRO A 21 5.86 -17.97 4.73
N ALA A 22 6.95 -17.22 4.69
CA ALA A 22 6.98 -15.86 4.17
C ALA A 22 8.40 -15.47 3.78
N VAL A 23 8.53 -14.68 2.71
CA VAL A 23 9.76 -13.95 2.41
C VAL A 23 9.56 -12.52 2.89
N TRP A 24 10.47 -12.01 3.73
CA TRP A 24 10.41 -10.62 4.15
C TRP A 24 11.45 -9.81 3.39
N MET A 25 10.99 -8.92 2.52
CA MET A 25 11.86 -8.13 1.66
C MET A 25 11.52 -6.64 1.68
N ARG A 26 12.49 -5.86 1.21
CA ARG A 26 12.27 -4.48 0.77
C ARG A 26 11.80 -4.50 -0.67
N ALA A 27 10.80 -3.70 -0.98
CA ALA A 27 10.33 -3.46 -2.34
C ALA A 27 10.13 -1.95 -2.50
N GLY A 28 10.87 -1.34 -3.42
CA GLY A 28 11.03 0.12 -3.50
C GLY A 28 11.49 0.71 -2.16
N THR A 29 10.76 1.72 -1.66
CA THR A 29 10.98 2.33 -0.34
C THR A 29 10.05 1.77 0.76
N SER A 30 9.43 0.60 0.53
CA SER A 30 8.56 -0.09 1.47
C SER A 30 9.11 -1.46 1.87
N LYS A 31 8.57 -2.05 2.94
CA LYS A 31 8.91 -3.41 3.41
C LYS A 31 7.66 -4.15 3.87
N GLY A 32 7.67 -5.47 3.68
CA GLY A 32 6.59 -6.33 4.14
C GLY A 32 6.85 -7.80 3.83
N PRO A 33 6.08 -8.73 4.44
CA PRO A 33 6.09 -10.12 4.02
C PRO A 33 5.42 -10.30 2.66
N PHE A 34 6.01 -11.17 1.86
CA PHE A 34 5.51 -11.73 0.62
C PHE A 34 5.13 -13.18 0.90
N LEU A 35 3.87 -13.50 0.66
CA LEU A 35 3.24 -14.77 1.02
C LEU A 35 2.78 -15.47 -0.25
N HIS A 36 2.97 -16.78 -0.32
CA HIS A 36 2.23 -17.57 -1.30
C HIS A 36 0.76 -17.66 -0.88
N GLN A 37 -0.17 -17.51 -1.83
CA GLN A 37 -1.60 -17.67 -1.54
C GLN A 37 -1.92 -19.09 -1.04
N ARG A 38 -1.18 -20.11 -1.51
CA ARG A 38 -1.36 -21.52 -1.09
C ARG A 38 -1.16 -21.75 0.41
N ASP A 39 -0.42 -20.85 1.08
CA ASP A 39 -0.15 -20.92 2.52
C ASP A 39 -1.21 -20.20 3.36
N LEU A 40 -2.18 -19.55 2.70
CA LEU A 40 -3.35 -18.92 3.30
C LEU A 40 -4.62 -19.73 2.98
N PRO A 41 -5.69 -19.59 3.79
CA PRO A 41 -6.99 -20.16 3.44
C PRO A 41 -7.44 -19.71 2.03
N PRO A 42 -8.13 -20.56 1.26
CA PRO A 42 -8.52 -20.24 -0.11
C PRO A 42 -9.48 -19.05 -0.22
N LYS A 43 -10.24 -18.76 0.85
CA LYS A 43 -11.15 -17.62 0.91
C LYS A 43 -10.45 -16.40 1.53
N GLN A 44 -10.34 -15.31 0.77
CA GLN A 44 -9.70 -14.05 1.22
C GLN A 44 -10.29 -13.51 2.53
N GLU A 45 -11.60 -13.69 2.74
CA GLU A 45 -12.31 -13.29 3.97
C GLU A 45 -11.73 -13.92 5.25
N GLN A 46 -11.03 -15.05 5.13
CA GLN A 46 -10.43 -15.78 6.24
C GLN A 46 -8.98 -15.36 6.53
N TRP A 47 -8.40 -14.45 5.74
CA TRP A 47 -7.00 -14.02 5.89
C TRP A 47 -6.80 -13.09 7.08
N ALA A 48 -7.82 -12.30 7.44
CA ALA A 48 -7.68 -11.22 8.42
C ALA A 48 -7.11 -11.67 9.78
N PRO A 49 -7.61 -12.74 10.43
CA PRO A 49 -7.03 -13.18 11.70
C PRO A 49 -5.56 -13.59 11.61
N ILE A 50 -5.12 -14.13 10.46
CA ILE A 50 -3.77 -14.62 10.25
C ILE A 50 -2.82 -13.44 10.01
N ILE A 51 -3.16 -12.57 9.04
CA ILE A 51 -2.32 -11.42 8.67
C ILE A 51 -2.25 -10.41 9.81
N LEU A 52 -3.36 -10.12 10.49
CA LEU A 52 -3.35 -9.19 11.63
C LEU A 52 -2.52 -9.71 12.81
N ALA A 53 -2.51 -11.04 13.03
CA ALA A 53 -1.67 -11.66 14.05
C ALA A 53 -0.19 -11.60 13.68
N ALA A 54 0.16 -11.99 12.46
CA ALA A 54 1.54 -11.96 11.97
C ALA A 54 2.14 -10.54 11.98
N MET A 55 1.33 -9.54 11.61
CA MET A 55 1.73 -8.15 11.52
C MET A 55 1.62 -7.39 12.85
N GLY A 56 1.03 -7.98 13.89
CA GLY A 56 0.93 -7.36 15.21
C GLY A 56 -0.14 -6.27 15.31
N SER A 57 -1.17 -6.28 14.45
CA SER A 57 -2.30 -5.33 14.48
C SER A 57 -3.58 -5.86 15.12
N GLN A 58 -3.61 -7.13 15.54
CA GLN A 58 -4.79 -7.77 16.12
C GLN A 58 -5.29 -7.11 17.43
N ASP A 59 -4.40 -6.47 18.18
CA ASP A 59 -4.69 -5.82 19.45
C ASP A 59 -4.93 -4.30 19.31
N ALA A 60 -4.98 -3.80 18.06
CA ALA A 60 -5.08 -2.37 17.74
C ALA A 60 -3.96 -1.53 18.37
N GLY A 61 -2.82 -2.13 18.73
CA GLY A 61 -1.69 -1.40 19.29
C GLY A 61 -1.03 -0.51 18.23
N PRO A 62 -0.70 0.77 18.55
CA PRO A 62 -0.05 1.66 17.58
C PRO A 62 1.41 1.28 17.31
N LYS A 63 2.00 0.39 18.12
CA LYS A 63 3.42 0.01 18.05
C LYS A 63 3.68 -1.34 17.37
N GLN A 64 2.64 -2.13 17.11
CA GLN A 64 2.74 -3.46 16.47
C GLN A 64 3.77 -4.44 17.10
N LEU A 65 4.04 -4.31 18.41
CA LEU A 65 5.12 -5.03 19.12
C LEU A 65 4.97 -6.56 19.12
N ASN A 66 3.77 -7.08 18.85
CA ASN A 66 3.46 -8.51 18.86
C ASN A 66 3.51 -9.15 17.47
N GLY A 67 4.13 -8.50 16.47
CA GLY A 67 4.29 -9.01 15.11
C GLY A 67 5.50 -8.42 14.40
N ILE A 68 5.58 -8.62 13.08
CA ILE A 68 6.76 -8.26 12.27
C ILE A 68 6.69 -6.86 11.65
N ALA A 69 5.53 -6.20 11.71
CA ALA A 69 5.35 -4.88 11.11
C ALA A 69 6.13 -3.80 11.87
N GLY A 70 6.51 -2.73 11.18
CA GLY A 70 7.36 -1.67 11.75
C GLY A 70 6.62 -0.43 12.28
N ALA A 71 5.31 -0.48 12.49
CA ALA A 71 4.51 0.64 12.99
C ALA A 71 4.54 1.91 12.12
N THR A 72 4.84 1.77 10.82
CA THR A 72 4.71 2.85 9.83
C THR A 72 3.94 2.37 8.61
N SER A 73 3.33 3.30 7.86
CA SER A 73 2.59 2.97 6.64
C SER A 73 3.46 2.27 5.58
N THR A 74 4.77 2.52 5.57
CA THR A 74 5.76 1.90 4.66
C THR A 74 6.26 0.53 5.12
N THR A 75 6.00 0.14 6.37
CA THR A 75 6.48 -1.12 6.98
C THR A 75 5.35 -2.01 7.52
N SER A 76 4.10 -1.65 7.22
CA SER A 76 2.91 -2.43 7.56
C SER A 76 2.10 -2.79 6.31
N LYS A 77 2.73 -3.58 5.45
CA LYS A 77 2.25 -3.95 4.12
C LYS A 77 2.45 -5.45 3.91
N VAL A 78 1.57 -6.09 3.14
CA VAL A 78 1.71 -7.51 2.78
C VAL A 78 1.45 -7.69 1.29
N ALA A 79 2.20 -8.57 0.66
CA ALA A 79 1.95 -9.07 -0.68
C ALA A 79 1.49 -10.53 -0.61
N VAL A 80 0.40 -10.88 -1.30
CA VAL A 80 -0.03 -12.27 -1.47
C VAL A 80 0.03 -12.60 -2.96
N ILE A 81 0.77 -13.65 -3.31
CA ILE A 81 1.13 -13.96 -4.69
C ILE A 81 0.77 -15.42 -5.01
N LYS A 82 0.34 -15.67 -6.25
CA LYS A 82 0.14 -17.02 -6.79
C LYS A 82 0.44 -17.06 -8.30
N PRO A 83 0.70 -18.24 -8.88
CA PRO A 83 0.67 -18.42 -10.32
C PRO A 83 -0.68 -17.97 -10.90
N SER A 84 -0.68 -17.37 -12.08
CA SER A 84 -1.92 -17.07 -12.80
C SER A 84 -2.31 -18.21 -13.73
N GLU A 85 -3.61 -18.46 -13.85
CA GLU A 85 -4.19 -19.32 -14.88
C GLU A 85 -4.63 -18.52 -16.12
N ARG A 86 -4.45 -17.19 -16.10
CA ARG A 86 -4.90 -16.31 -17.17
C ARG A 86 -3.86 -16.26 -18.30
N PRO A 87 -4.28 -16.41 -19.56
CA PRO A 87 -3.36 -16.28 -20.69
C PRO A 87 -2.61 -14.95 -20.68
N GLY A 88 -1.27 -15.00 -20.78
CA GLY A 88 -0.42 -13.82 -20.84
C GLY A 88 -0.19 -13.08 -19.51
N ILE A 89 -0.57 -13.70 -18.38
CA ILE A 89 -0.20 -13.27 -17.03
C ILE A 89 0.60 -14.41 -16.40
N ASP A 90 1.74 -14.09 -15.80
CA ASP A 90 2.61 -15.07 -15.13
C ASP A 90 2.15 -15.30 -13.69
N VAL A 91 1.89 -14.22 -12.94
CA VAL A 91 1.47 -14.27 -11.53
C VAL A 91 0.34 -13.29 -11.22
N GLU A 92 -0.47 -13.62 -10.22
CA GLU A 92 -1.46 -12.72 -9.63
C GLU A 92 -0.97 -12.21 -8.28
N TYR A 93 -1.14 -10.92 -8.03
CA TYR A 93 -0.68 -10.21 -6.85
C TYR A 93 -1.83 -9.47 -6.17
N THR A 94 -2.03 -9.74 -4.88
CA THR A 94 -2.93 -8.99 -4.00
C THR A 94 -2.11 -8.19 -3.00
N PHE A 95 -2.22 -6.86 -3.08
CA PHE A 95 -1.74 -5.95 -2.05
C PHE A 95 -2.68 -5.93 -0.85
N VAL A 96 -2.11 -5.92 0.35
CA VAL A 96 -2.85 -5.74 1.60
C VAL A 96 -2.18 -4.66 2.44
N GLN A 97 -2.87 -3.54 2.63
CA GLN A 97 -2.48 -2.53 3.60
C GLN A 97 -2.98 -2.95 4.99
N VAL A 98 -2.07 -3.09 5.94
CA VAL A 98 -2.42 -3.41 7.32
C VAL A 98 -2.54 -2.11 8.10
N SER A 99 -3.68 -1.91 8.74
CA SER A 99 -3.92 -0.70 9.52
C SER A 99 -3.12 -0.71 10.82
N ILE A 100 -2.57 0.45 11.18
CA ILE A 100 -1.92 0.68 12.47
C ILE A 100 -2.97 1.25 13.43
N GLY A 101 -2.97 0.80 14.68
CA GLY A 101 -3.95 1.28 15.66
C GLY A 101 -5.39 0.77 15.44
N SER A 102 -5.62 -0.11 14.46
CA SER A 102 -6.91 -0.76 14.25
C SER A 102 -6.77 -2.14 13.60
N PRO A 103 -7.63 -3.12 13.92
CA PRO A 103 -7.54 -4.48 13.41
C PRO A 103 -8.23 -4.59 12.05
N LYS A 104 -7.78 -3.82 11.06
CA LYS A 104 -8.36 -3.78 9.71
C LYS A 104 -7.32 -4.04 8.64
N LEU A 105 -7.74 -4.79 7.62
CA LEU A 105 -7.03 -4.94 6.37
C LEU A 105 -7.73 -4.12 5.29
N ASP A 106 -6.96 -3.47 4.43
CA ASP A 106 -7.46 -2.73 3.27
C ASP A 106 -6.91 -3.37 1.99
N PHE A 107 -7.83 -3.66 1.06
CA PHE A 107 -7.60 -4.31 -0.22
C PHE A 107 -7.96 -3.40 -1.42
N THR A 108 -8.25 -2.11 -1.19
CA THR A 108 -8.91 -1.25 -2.19
C THR A 108 -7.98 -0.59 -3.20
N GLY A 109 -6.67 -0.84 -3.17
CA GLY A 109 -5.72 -0.21 -4.09
C GLY A 109 -4.44 -1.00 -4.31
N ASN A 110 -3.54 -0.41 -5.09
CA ASN A 110 -2.19 -0.93 -5.32
C ASN A 110 -1.14 -0.19 -4.46
N CYS A 111 0.00 -0.81 -4.21
CA CYS A 111 1.20 -0.13 -3.75
C CYS A 111 2.33 -0.34 -4.76
N GLY A 112 2.68 0.69 -5.53
CA GLY A 112 3.75 0.60 -6.55
C GLY A 112 5.10 0.16 -5.98
N ASN A 113 5.43 0.55 -4.74
CA ASN A 113 6.63 0.09 -4.05
C ASN A 113 6.59 -1.42 -3.77
N ILE A 114 5.48 -1.95 -3.23
CA ILE A 114 5.39 -3.40 -2.95
C ILE A 114 5.28 -4.21 -4.23
N ALA A 115 4.60 -3.67 -5.25
CA ALA A 115 4.52 -4.29 -6.56
C ALA A 115 5.93 -4.62 -7.06
N SER A 116 6.90 -3.68 -6.98
CA SER A 116 8.27 -3.87 -7.48
C SER A 116 9.07 -5.04 -6.90
N GLY A 117 8.56 -5.74 -5.88
CA GLY A 117 9.18 -6.96 -5.34
C GLY A 117 8.49 -8.25 -5.80
N VAL A 118 7.39 -8.15 -6.55
CA VAL A 118 6.58 -9.30 -6.99
C VAL A 118 7.33 -10.10 -8.06
N GLY A 119 7.95 -9.44 -9.04
CA GLY A 119 8.79 -10.08 -10.05
C GLY A 119 9.96 -10.84 -9.43
N PRO A 120 10.81 -10.19 -8.60
CA PRO A 120 11.87 -10.87 -7.86
C PRO A 120 11.39 -12.07 -7.06
N PHE A 121 10.32 -11.91 -6.26
CA PHE A 121 9.73 -13.01 -5.51
C PHE A 121 9.25 -14.14 -6.42
N ALA A 122 8.63 -13.83 -7.55
CA ALA A 122 8.11 -14.84 -8.47
C ALA A 122 9.23 -15.67 -9.10
N VAL A 123 10.38 -15.07 -9.41
CA VAL A 123 11.55 -15.77 -9.93
C VAL A 123 12.19 -16.62 -8.83
N ASP A 124 12.51 -16.03 -7.69
CA ASP A 124 13.27 -16.72 -6.62
C ASP A 124 12.48 -17.86 -5.96
N GLU A 125 11.15 -17.72 -5.89
CA GLU A 125 10.26 -18.77 -5.36
C GLU A 125 9.79 -19.76 -6.44
N GLY A 126 10.33 -19.67 -7.65
CA GLY A 126 10.09 -20.61 -8.76
C GLY A 126 8.67 -20.57 -9.33
N LEU A 127 7.94 -19.47 -9.13
CA LEU A 127 6.64 -19.22 -9.78
C LEU A 127 6.81 -18.88 -11.26
N VAL A 128 7.92 -18.24 -11.61
CA VAL A 128 8.36 -17.98 -12.98
C VAL A 128 9.77 -18.49 -13.14
N GLN A 129 10.02 -19.25 -14.21
CA GLN A 129 11.33 -19.82 -14.50
C GLN A 129 11.90 -19.15 -15.77
N PRO A 130 12.94 -18.31 -15.63
CA PRO A 130 13.66 -17.79 -16.79
C PRO A 130 14.18 -18.93 -17.67
N ARG A 131 14.26 -18.70 -18.99
CA ARG A 131 14.84 -19.71 -19.90
C ARG A 131 16.35 -19.84 -19.64
N PRO A 132 16.96 -21.02 -19.85
CA PRO A 132 18.40 -21.18 -19.75
C PRO A 132 19.16 -20.13 -20.55
N GLY A 133 20.06 -19.38 -19.89
CA GLY A 133 20.86 -18.31 -20.49
C GLY A 133 20.13 -16.98 -20.72
N GLN A 134 18.86 -16.86 -20.33
CA GLN A 134 18.15 -15.58 -20.31
C GLN A 134 18.74 -14.69 -19.22
N LYS A 135 19.09 -13.45 -19.56
CA LYS A 135 19.69 -12.47 -18.63
C LYS A 135 18.69 -11.46 -18.08
N THR A 136 17.63 -11.18 -18.83
CA THR A 136 16.58 -10.22 -18.49
C THR A 136 15.24 -10.87 -18.75
N VAL A 137 14.30 -10.72 -17.83
CA VAL A 137 12.96 -11.31 -17.91
C VAL A 137 11.90 -10.25 -17.65
N ASP A 138 10.84 -10.30 -18.46
CA ASP A 138 9.63 -9.54 -18.24
C ASP A 138 8.63 -10.44 -17.52
N ILE A 139 8.18 -10.02 -16.34
CA ILE A 139 7.17 -10.70 -15.54
C ILE A 139 5.86 -9.92 -15.64
N ARG A 140 4.83 -10.55 -16.20
CA ARG A 140 3.48 -9.97 -16.35
C ARG A 140 2.64 -10.32 -15.13
N ILE A 141 2.34 -9.31 -14.34
CA ILE A 141 1.71 -9.42 -13.02
C ILE A 141 0.30 -8.86 -13.12
N LEU A 142 -0.71 -9.64 -12.77
CA LEU A 142 -2.06 -9.11 -12.57
C LEU A 142 -2.23 -8.64 -11.12
N ASN A 143 -2.42 -7.33 -10.92
CA ASN A 143 -2.87 -6.82 -9.64
C ASN A 143 -4.36 -7.14 -9.45
N THR A 144 -4.70 -7.95 -8.45
CA THR A 144 -6.06 -8.38 -8.17
C THR A 144 -6.92 -7.31 -7.50
N ASN A 145 -6.31 -6.32 -6.84
CA ASN A 145 -7.00 -5.19 -6.23
C ASN A 145 -7.60 -4.26 -7.29
N THR A 146 -6.86 -3.99 -8.36
CA THR A 146 -7.24 -3.01 -9.40
C THR A 146 -7.60 -3.63 -10.75
N GLY A 147 -7.32 -4.92 -10.94
CA GLY A 147 -7.50 -5.60 -12.22
C GLY A 147 -6.53 -5.14 -13.31
N ARG A 148 -5.46 -4.41 -12.95
CA ARG A 148 -4.48 -3.86 -13.89
C ARG A 148 -3.24 -4.74 -13.99
N THR A 149 -2.67 -4.79 -15.18
CA THR A 149 -1.42 -5.52 -15.45
C THR A 149 -0.24 -4.61 -15.22
N ILE A 150 0.73 -5.13 -14.47
CA ILE A 150 2.04 -4.55 -14.22
C ILE A 150 3.05 -5.45 -14.93
N VAL A 151 4.04 -4.85 -15.60
CA VAL A 151 5.15 -5.59 -16.18
C VAL A 151 6.41 -5.17 -15.45
N GLU A 152 7.10 -6.15 -14.88
CA GLU A 152 8.39 -5.98 -14.23
C GLU A 152 9.50 -6.58 -15.07
N THR A 153 10.41 -5.73 -15.51
CA THR A 153 11.62 -6.11 -16.22
C THR A 153 12.77 -6.14 -15.22
N LEU A 154 13.33 -7.33 -14.99
CA LEU A 154 14.43 -7.55 -14.04
C LEU A 154 15.53 -8.40 -14.66
N ASP A 155 16.74 -8.24 -14.15
CA ASP A 155 17.89 -9.05 -14.53
C ASP A 155 18.00 -10.29 -13.63
N VAL A 156 18.45 -11.40 -14.22
CA VAL A 156 18.63 -12.69 -13.55
C VAL A 156 20.06 -13.20 -13.75
N ASP A 157 20.53 -13.99 -12.80
CA ASP A 157 21.84 -14.62 -12.85
C ASP A 157 21.88 -15.86 -13.78
N GLN A 158 23.00 -16.57 -13.79
CA GLN A 158 23.19 -17.75 -14.66
C GLN A 158 22.34 -18.95 -14.22
N GLU A 159 21.90 -18.99 -12.96
CA GLU A 159 21.08 -20.03 -12.37
C GLU A 159 19.58 -19.71 -12.51
N GLY A 160 19.25 -18.49 -12.94
CA GLY A 160 17.90 -18.02 -13.17
C GLY A 160 17.26 -17.37 -11.93
N TYR A 161 18.04 -17.01 -10.92
CA TYR A 161 17.58 -16.23 -9.77
C TYR A 161 17.64 -14.73 -10.05
N PHE A 162 16.87 -13.94 -9.32
CA PHE A 162 16.93 -12.48 -9.43
C PHE A 162 18.34 -11.98 -9.06
N LEU A 163 18.93 -11.17 -9.94
CA LEU A 163 20.19 -10.52 -9.67
C LEU A 163 19.92 -9.27 -8.82
N GLU A 164 19.99 -9.37 -7.50
CA GLU A 164 19.70 -8.25 -6.59
C GLU A 164 20.83 -7.18 -6.55
N ASP A 165 22.08 -7.60 -6.73
CA ASP A 165 23.23 -6.71 -6.68
C ASP A 165 23.29 -5.76 -7.88
N GLY A 166 23.65 -4.50 -7.62
CA GLY A 166 23.82 -3.48 -8.64
C GLY A 166 24.20 -2.12 -8.07
N ASP A 167 24.43 -1.15 -8.95
CA ASP A 167 24.87 0.21 -8.63
C ASP A 167 23.75 1.26 -8.76
N TYR A 168 22.51 0.83 -9.04
CA TYR A 168 21.37 1.74 -9.12
C TYR A 168 20.99 2.23 -7.71
N GLN A 169 21.02 3.56 -7.52
CA GLN A 169 20.65 4.21 -6.27
C GLN A 169 19.22 4.74 -6.32
N LEU A 170 18.34 4.17 -5.49
CA LEU A 170 16.97 4.66 -5.33
C LEU A 170 16.93 5.75 -4.24
N ALA A 171 16.25 6.88 -4.52
CA ALA A 171 16.02 7.91 -3.51
C ALA A 171 15.24 7.32 -2.31
N GLY A 172 15.75 7.57 -1.10
CA GLY A 172 15.17 7.04 0.14
C GLY A 172 15.73 5.70 0.61
N THR A 173 16.64 5.07 -0.14
CA THR A 173 17.42 3.91 0.34
C THR A 173 18.86 4.29 0.64
N ARG A 174 19.53 3.51 1.49
CA ARG A 174 20.97 3.69 1.81
C ARG A 174 21.89 2.83 0.95
N TRP A 175 21.38 1.73 0.42
CA TRP A 175 22.12 0.78 -0.41
C TRP A 175 21.61 0.86 -1.85
N SER A 176 22.53 0.61 -2.78
CA SER A 176 22.22 0.37 -4.19
C SER A 176 21.72 -1.06 -4.41
N GLY A 177 21.21 -1.33 -5.59
CA GLY A 177 20.86 -2.67 -6.06
C GLY A 177 20.70 -2.66 -7.57
N SER A 178 20.21 -3.75 -8.14
CA SER A 178 19.83 -3.78 -9.54
C SER A 178 18.56 -2.96 -9.80
N PRO A 179 18.44 -2.31 -10.98
CA PRO A 179 17.22 -1.63 -11.36
C PRO A 179 16.14 -2.66 -11.74
N ILE A 180 14.90 -2.37 -11.34
CA ILE A 180 13.71 -3.10 -11.80
C ILE A 180 12.86 -2.12 -12.59
N GLY A 181 12.66 -2.39 -13.88
CA GLY A 181 11.78 -1.61 -14.74
C GLY A 181 10.32 -1.95 -14.43
N VAL A 182 9.54 -0.99 -13.92
CA VAL A 182 8.12 -1.23 -13.58
C VAL A 182 7.24 -0.44 -14.54
N SER A 183 6.44 -1.14 -15.34
CA SER A 183 5.49 -0.56 -16.30
C SER A 183 4.05 -0.90 -15.92
N PHE A 184 3.18 0.10 -15.90
CA PHE A 184 1.74 -0.10 -15.70
C PHE A 184 1.03 -0.08 -17.05
N GLU A 185 0.43 -1.21 -17.46
CA GLU A 185 -0.29 -1.29 -18.73
C GLU A 185 -1.67 -0.64 -18.62
N LYS A 186 -1.95 0.30 -19.53
CA LYS A 186 -3.23 1.05 -19.57
C LYS A 186 -3.63 1.55 -18.17
N PRO A 187 -2.81 2.41 -17.53
CA PRO A 187 -2.96 2.75 -16.13
C PRO A 187 -4.21 3.61 -15.85
N ALA A 188 -4.73 4.29 -16.88
CA ALA A 188 -5.85 5.22 -16.74
C ALA A 188 -7.13 4.56 -16.21
N GLY A 189 -7.80 5.24 -15.28
CA GLY A 189 -9.11 4.87 -14.78
C GLY A 189 -9.12 3.58 -13.97
N ALA A 190 -8.08 3.30 -13.18
CA ALA A 190 -7.96 2.06 -12.42
C ALA A 190 -9.13 1.84 -11.45
N MET A 191 -9.65 2.91 -10.85
CA MET A 191 -10.73 2.85 -9.86
C MET A 191 -12.00 3.61 -10.28
N THR A 192 -11.86 4.59 -11.16
CA THR A 192 -12.93 5.52 -11.58
C THR A 192 -13.36 5.29 -13.04
N GLY A 193 -12.64 4.47 -13.79
CA GLY A 193 -12.92 4.18 -15.21
C GLY A 193 -12.44 5.25 -16.20
N CYS A 194 -11.91 6.38 -15.74
CA CYS A 194 -11.40 7.45 -16.61
C CYS A 194 -10.15 8.13 -16.03
N LEU A 195 -9.30 8.72 -16.87
CA LEU A 195 -8.05 9.36 -16.43
C LEU A 195 -8.30 10.61 -15.58
N LEU A 196 -9.31 11.40 -15.96
CA LEU A 196 -9.68 12.66 -15.31
C LEU A 196 -11.15 12.54 -14.84
N PRO A 197 -11.41 12.07 -13.61
CA PRO A 197 -12.78 11.82 -13.15
C PRO A 197 -13.66 13.08 -13.10
N SER A 198 -13.06 14.26 -12.91
CA SER A 198 -13.77 15.54 -12.97
C SER A 198 -14.02 16.04 -14.40
N GLY A 199 -13.43 15.39 -15.40
CA GLY A 199 -13.43 15.83 -16.80
C GLY A 199 -12.56 17.05 -17.09
N ARG A 200 -11.82 17.57 -16.11
CA ARG A 200 -10.96 18.76 -16.24
C ARG A 200 -9.52 18.45 -15.86
N PRO A 201 -8.52 18.97 -16.59
CA PRO A 201 -7.12 18.84 -16.18
C PRO A 201 -6.83 19.51 -14.84
N VAL A 202 -7.45 20.66 -14.56
CA VAL A 202 -7.35 21.40 -13.30
C VAL A 202 -8.73 21.93 -12.92
N GLU A 203 -9.06 21.91 -11.63
CA GLU A 203 -10.23 22.58 -11.07
C GLU A 203 -9.90 23.27 -9.75
N THR A 204 -10.63 24.34 -9.43
CA THR A 204 -10.54 25.00 -8.13
C THR A 204 -11.42 24.26 -7.12
N ALA A 205 -10.81 23.77 -6.04
CA ALA A 205 -11.47 23.09 -4.95
C ALA A 205 -11.61 24.03 -3.74
N HIS A 206 -12.85 24.21 -3.28
CA HIS A 206 -13.12 24.89 -2.02
C HIS A 206 -12.90 23.92 -0.85
N ILE A 207 -11.92 24.24 -0.01
CA ILE A 207 -11.54 23.45 1.16
C ILE A 207 -12.17 24.11 2.40
N PRO A 208 -13.23 23.51 2.98
CA PRO A 208 -13.92 24.09 4.12
C PRO A 208 -13.00 24.15 5.34
N GLY A 209 -13.06 25.22 6.12
CA GLY A 209 -12.26 25.39 7.32
C GLY A 209 -12.53 24.33 8.40
N SER A 210 -11.70 24.32 9.43
CA SER A 210 -11.90 23.51 10.64
C SER A 210 -11.61 24.36 11.88
N ILE A 211 -11.65 23.75 13.07
CA ILE A 211 -11.30 24.45 14.32
C ILE A 211 -9.87 24.97 14.32
N VAL A 212 -8.96 24.37 13.53
CA VAL A 212 -7.54 24.74 13.48
C VAL A 212 -7.16 25.56 12.25
N ARG A 213 -8.02 25.69 11.23
CA ARG A 213 -7.67 26.38 9.98
C ARG A 213 -8.86 27.09 9.31
N PRO A 214 -8.63 28.23 8.64
CA PRO A 214 -9.67 28.87 7.83
C PRO A 214 -9.99 28.05 6.57
N SER A 215 -11.11 28.38 5.92
CA SER A 215 -11.41 27.89 4.58
C SER A 215 -10.48 28.51 3.55
N CYS A 216 -10.19 27.80 2.47
CA CYS A 216 -9.41 28.31 1.35
C CYS A 216 -9.80 27.64 0.04
N ASP A 217 -9.46 28.28 -1.07
CA ASP A 217 -9.55 27.70 -2.40
C ASP A 217 -8.15 27.30 -2.85
N VAL A 218 -8.05 26.12 -3.47
CA VAL A 218 -6.80 25.60 -4.04
C VAL A 218 -7.06 24.98 -5.39
N ASN A 219 -6.06 24.98 -6.26
CA ASN A 219 -6.16 24.31 -7.54
C ASN A 219 -5.73 22.85 -7.39
N VAL A 220 -6.54 21.94 -7.94
CA VAL A 220 -6.28 20.51 -7.92
C VAL A 220 -6.46 19.89 -9.30
N SER A 221 -5.69 18.84 -9.56
CA SER A 221 -5.95 17.87 -10.62
C SER A 221 -6.36 16.54 -10.01
N LEU A 222 -7.53 16.04 -10.38
CA LEU A 222 -8.01 14.71 -9.98
C LEU A 222 -7.63 13.74 -11.08
N VAL A 223 -6.66 12.86 -10.80
CA VAL A 223 -6.08 11.95 -11.80
C VAL A 223 -6.18 10.52 -11.29
N ASP A 224 -6.76 9.63 -12.09
CA ASP A 224 -6.75 8.19 -11.80
C ASP A 224 -5.88 7.47 -12.83
N ALA A 225 -4.64 7.18 -12.43
CA ALA A 225 -3.67 6.45 -13.22
C ALA A 225 -2.90 5.48 -12.30
N ALA A 226 -3.14 4.18 -12.44
CA ALA A 226 -2.74 3.10 -11.52
C ALA A 226 -3.39 3.17 -10.13
N ASN A 227 -3.47 4.36 -9.54
CA ASN A 227 -4.27 4.73 -8.39
C ASN A 227 -4.86 6.14 -8.59
N PRO A 228 -5.89 6.51 -7.82
CA PRO A 228 -6.43 7.87 -7.76
C PRO A 228 -5.55 8.83 -6.95
N PHE A 229 -5.26 9.99 -7.52
CA PHE A 229 -4.45 11.05 -6.98
C PHE A 229 -5.20 12.39 -6.98
N VAL A 230 -5.03 13.17 -5.91
CA VAL A 230 -5.26 14.63 -5.92
C VAL A 230 -3.90 15.31 -6.03
N LEU A 231 -3.60 15.90 -7.18
CA LEU A 231 -2.41 16.72 -7.36
C LEU A 231 -2.77 18.16 -6.96
N LEU A 232 -2.11 18.69 -5.94
CA LEU A 232 -2.27 20.06 -5.47
C LEU A 232 -1.21 20.95 -6.10
N ASP A 233 -1.64 22.03 -6.74
CA ASP A 233 -0.75 23.10 -7.20
C ASP A 233 -0.22 23.89 -6.00
N ALA A 234 1.08 23.73 -5.71
CA ALA A 234 1.73 24.36 -4.57
C ALA A 234 1.65 25.90 -4.61
N SER A 235 1.58 26.51 -5.80
CA SER A 235 1.47 27.97 -5.95
C SER A 235 0.11 28.51 -5.51
N SER A 236 -0.94 27.68 -5.59
CA SER A 236 -2.30 28.02 -5.16
C SER A 236 -2.52 27.89 -3.65
N LEU A 237 -1.60 27.25 -2.92
CA LEU A 237 -1.73 27.04 -1.48
C LEU A 237 -1.69 28.37 -0.71
N PRO A 238 -2.54 28.56 0.31
CA PRO A 238 -2.40 29.68 1.24
C PRO A 238 -1.03 29.68 1.93
N GLU A 239 -0.47 30.86 2.19
CA GLU A 239 0.83 31.01 2.85
C GLU A 239 0.90 30.28 4.20
N ALA A 240 -0.21 30.30 4.96
CA ALA A 240 -0.32 29.58 6.22
C ALA A 240 -0.17 28.05 6.07
N VAL A 241 -0.56 27.47 4.93
CA VAL A 241 -0.35 26.03 4.66
C VAL A 241 1.09 25.79 4.20
N ARG A 242 1.62 26.63 3.31
CA ARG A 242 2.98 26.47 2.74
C ARG A 242 4.09 26.59 3.76
N SER A 243 3.94 27.50 4.72
CA SER A 243 4.97 27.77 5.75
C SER A 243 4.85 26.89 6.98
N THR A 244 3.81 26.05 7.07
CA THR A 244 3.57 25.18 8.22
C THR A 244 4.35 23.88 8.10
N ASP A 245 4.83 23.38 9.25
CA ASP A 245 5.47 22.07 9.33
C ASP A 245 4.52 20.94 8.88
N THR A 246 5.00 20.08 7.98
CA THR A 246 4.21 18.99 7.37
C THR A 246 3.73 17.91 8.35
N SER A 247 4.30 17.86 9.54
CA SER A 247 3.90 16.97 10.64
C SER A 247 2.90 17.61 11.60
N SER A 248 2.61 18.90 11.44
CA SER A 248 1.67 19.62 12.31
C SER A 248 0.22 19.17 12.11
N ALA A 249 -0.59 19.28 13.17
CA ALA A 249 -2.03 19.02 13.10
C ALA A 249 -2.74 19.91 12.06
N TYR A 250 -2.25 21.14 11.84
CA TYR A 250 -2.79 22.07 10.85
C TYR A 250 -2.61 21.53 9.42
N PHE A 251 -1.40 21.10 9.08
CA PHE A 251 -1.11 20.58 7.74
C PHE A 251 -1.79 19.24 7.49
N LEU A 252 -1.76 18.33 8.48
CA LEU A 252 -2.40 17.03 8.38
C LEU A 252 -3.93 17.14 8.21
N ASP A 253 -4.58 18.07 8.94
CA ASP A 253 -6.02 18.33 8.77
C ASP A 253 -6.31 18.88 7.36
N PHE A 254 -5.51 19.82 6.86
CA PHE A 254 -5.65 20.34 5.49
C PHE A 254 -5.55 19.24 4.43
N VAL A 255 -4.50 18.42 4.47
CA VAL A 255 -4.28 17.33 3.51
C VAL A 255 -5.41 16.32 3.57
N GLU A 256 -5.89 15.96 4.76
CA GLU A 256 -6.99 15.01 4.91
C GLU A 256 -8.30 15.55 4.33
N VAL A 257 -8.59 16.84 4.49
CA VAL A 257 -9.79 17.45 3.90
C VAL A 257 -9.68 17.54 2.39
N VAL A 258 -8.51 17.88 1.83
CA VAL A 258 -8.28 17.83 0.38
C VAL A 258 -8.47 16.42 -0.15
N ARG A 259 -7.92 15.40 0.53
CA ARG A 259 -8.07 13.99 0.17
C ARG A 259 -9.54 13.58 0.15
N CYS A 260 -10.30 13.95 1.19
CA CYS A 260 -11.73 13.66 1.29
C CYS A 260 -12.53 14.36 0.18
N HIS A 261 -12.20 15.62 -0.13
CA HIS A 261 -12.81 16.37 -1.23
C HIS A 261 -12.57 15.64 -2.56
N GLY A 262 -11.32 15.29 -2.87
CA GLY A 262 -10.97 14.56 -4.09
C GLY A 262 -11.68 13.21 -4.19
N ALA A 263 -11.69 12.42 -3.10
CA ALA A 263 -12.37 11.11 -3.09
C ALA A 263 -13.87 11.22 -3.41
N VAL A 264 -14.57 12.22 -2.87
CA VAL A 264 -15.99 12.46 -3.18
C VAL A 264 -16.15 12.95 -4.63
N ARG A 265 -15.32 13.88 -5.09
CA ARG A 265 -15.37 14.40 -6.46
C ARG A 265 -15.09 13.34 -7.52
N MET A 266 -14.27 12.34 -7.20
CA MET A 266 -13.98 11.19 -8.06
C MET A 266 -15.01 10.05 -7.94
N GLY A 267 -16.05 10.19 -7.10
CA GLY A 267 -17.06 9.14 -6.90
C GLY A 267 -16.60 7.93 -6.09
N LEU A 268 -15.47 8.03 -5.38
CA LEU A 268 -14.89 6.95 -4.55
C LEU A 268 -15.50 6.90 -3.13
N ALA A 269 -16.24 7.94 -2.76
CA ALA A 269 -16.97 8.09 -1.52
C ALA A 269 -18.26 8.91 -1.73
N GLU A 270 -19.32 8.59 -0.99
CA GLU A 270 -20.60 9.32 -1.09
C GLU A 270 -20.55 10.71 -0.42
N THR A 271 -19.88 10.81 0.73
CA THR A 271 -19.79 12.06 1.50
C THR A 271 -18.44 12.19 2.21
N THR A 272 -18.04 13.43 2.50
CA THR A 272 -16.82 13.73 3.29
C THR A 272 -16.92 13.21 4.72
N PHE A 273 -18.12 13.16 5.31
CA PHE A 273 -18.37 12.66 6.67
C PHE A 273 -18.07 11.16 6.84
N LEU A 274 -18.35 10.34 5.83
CA LEU A 274 -18.06 8.90 5.86
C LEU A 274 -16.56 8.61 5.84
N MET A 275 -15.74 9.52 5.28
CA MET A 275 -14.28 9.37 5.27
C MET A 275 -13.66 9.60 6.66
N PHE A 276 -14.12 10.62 7.42
CA PHE A 276 -13.65 10.90 8.78
C PHE A 276 -13.95 9.78 9.80
N LYS A 277 -14.99 8.97 9.64
CA LYS A 277 -15.24 7.80 10.51
C LYS A 277 -14.44 6.57 10.12
N SER A 278 -13.92 6.54 8.89
CA SER A 278 -13.20 5.40 8.32
C SER A 278 -11.67 5.56 8.35
N LEU A 279 -11.16 6.31 9.33
CA LEU A 279 -9.77 6.73 9.53
C LEU A 279 -8.67 5.63 9.54
N PRO A 280 -8.95 4.35 9.26
CA PRO A 280 -7.90 3.46 8.71
C PRO A 280 -8.18 2.91 7.30
N SER A 281 -9.46 2.75 6.90
CA SER A 281 -9.86 2.11 5.62
C SER A 281 -10.07 3.08 4.45
N ALA A 282 -9.96 4.39 4.67
CA ALA A 282 -10.00 5.40 3.61
C ALA A 282 -8.61 5.82 3.10
N TRP A 283 -7.54 5.45 3.81
CA TRP A 283 -6.16 5.83 3.47
C TRP A 283 -5.71 5.27 2.12
N GLY A 284 -6.35 4.21 1.61
CA GLY A 284 -6.05 3.62 0.31
C GLY A 284 -6.80 4.22 -0.88
N LYS A 285 -7.82 5.06 -0.66
CA LYS A 285 -8.74 5.45 -1.75
C LYS A 285 -8.28 6.63 -2.58
N CYS A 286 -7.39 7.48 -2.10
CA CYS A 286 -6.84 8.59 -2.88
C CYS A 286 -5.57 9.14 -2.21
N ILE A 287 -4.56 9.45 -3.02
CA ILE A 287 -3.27 9.97 -2.57
C ILE A 287 -3.16 11.46 -2.91
N VAL A 288 -2.80 12.29 -1.94
CA VAL A 288 -2.52 13.72 -2.19
C VAL A 288 -1.04 13.88 -2.53
N VAL A 289 -0.74 14.56 -3.63
CA VAL A 289 0.62 14.87 -4.07
C VAL A 289 0.72 16.37 -4.31
N PHE A 290 1.80 16.98 -3.87
CA PHE A 290 2.09 18.38 -4.13
C PHE A 290 2.92 18.48 -5.42
N SER A 291 2.46 19.27 -6.37
CA SER A 291 3.13 19.54 -7.66
C SER A 291 3.60 20.99 -7.74
#